data_AF-A0A9E1PYJ0-F1
#
_entry.id   AF-A0A9E1PYJ0-F1
#
_cell.length_a   1.000
_cell.length_b   1.000
_cell.length_c   1.000
_cell.angle_alpha   90.00
_cell.angle_beta   90.00
_cell.angle_gamma   90.00
#
_symmetry.space_group_name_H-M   'P 1'
#
loop_
_entity.id
_entity.type
_entity.pdbx_description
1 polymer ?
#
loop_
_entity_poly.entity_id
_entity_poly.type
_entity_poly.pdbx_seq_one_letter_code
_entity_poly.pdbx_strand_id
1 'polypeptide(L)'
;MAASGTICFAVWQALLNNFSIERAAFTGVEMGILQSLREVPGFLSFTVVFLLLLVREQPLALISLLVLGIGTAITGMFPTIIGLYCTTVLMSVGFHYFEA
;
A
#
# COMPACT_ATOMS: atom_id res chain seq x y z
N MET A 1 0.38 6.20 -15.74
CA MET A 1 -0.26 6.03 -14.42
C MET A 1 -0.75 4.60 -14.23
N ALA A 2 -1.65 4.08 -15.07
CA ALA A 2 -2.18 2.70 -14.93
C ALA A 2 -1.09 1.60 -14.83
N ALA A 3 -0.15 1.54 -15.78
CA ALA A 3 0.92 0.55 -15.75
C ALA A 3 1.79 0.61 -14.47
N SER A 4 2.05 1.82 -13.97
CA SER A 4 2.82 2.02 -12.73
C SER A 4 2.10 1.47 -11.51
N GLY A 5 0.78 1.70 -11.40
CA GLY A 5 -0.05 1.13 -10.34
C GLY A 5 -0.04 -0.40 -10.37
N THR A 6 -0.22 -0.99 -11.55
CA THR A 6 -0.18 -2.46 -11.73
C THR A 6 1.18 -3.05 -11.33
N ILE A 7 2.29 -2.41 -11.72
CA ILE A 7 3.63 -2.87 -11.35
C ILE A 7 3.83 -2.80 -9.84
N CYS A 8 3.44 -1.70 -9.19
CA CYS A 8 3.58 -1.56 -7.74
C CYS A 8 2.79 -2.62 -6.97
N PHE A 9 1.56 -2.92 -7.42
CA PHE A 9 0.73 -3.95 -6.81
C PHE A 9 1.32 -5.36 -7.02
N ALA A 10 1.82 -5.66 -8.21
CA ALA A 10 2.47 -6.94 -8.50
C ALA A 10 3.74 -7.15 -7.66
N VAL A 11 4.57 -6.12 -7.50
CA VAL A 11 5.76 -6.17 -6.64
C VAL A 11 5.38 -6.37 -5.18
N TRP A 12 4.37 -5.64 -4.69
CA TRP A 12 3.87 -5.84 -3.32
C TRP A 12 3.38 -7.27 -3.10
N GLN A 13 2.60 -7.84 -4.03
CA GLN A 13 2.20 -9.26 -3.95
C GLN A 13 3.39 -10.21 -3.90
N ALA A 14 4.44 -9.96 -4.68
CA ALA A 14 5.64 -10.78 -4.64
C ALA A 14 6.36 -10.70 -3.29
N LEU A 15 6.46 -9.51 -2.68
CA LEU A 15 7.03 -9.33 -1.34
C LEU A 15 6.17 -10.03 -0.27
N LEU A 16 4.85 -9.96 -0.41
CA LEU A 16 3.93 -10.56 0.53
C LEU A 16 3.98 -12.09 0.49
N ASN A 17 4.03 -12.69 -0.70
CA ASN A 17 4.06 -14.15 -0.85
C ASN A 17 5.41 -14.78 -0.51
N ASN A 18 6.52 -14.04 -0.66
CA ASN A 18 7.86 -14.60 -0.47
C ASN A 18 8.59 -13.93 0.70
N PHE A 19 8.86 -12.63 0.61
CA PHE A 19 9.67 -11.90 1.60
C PHE A 19 9.05 -11.93 3.01
N SER A 20 7.73 -11.79 3.14
CA SER A 20 7.09 -11.80 4.47
C SER A 20 7.26 -13.13 5.20
N ILE A 21 7.29 -14.24 4.46
CA ILE A 21 7.48 -15.59 4.99
C ILE A 21 8.96 -15.84 5.24
N GLU A 22 9.81 -15.66 4.22
CA GLU A 22 11.21 -16.05 4.26
C GLU A 22 12.09 -15.12 5.11
N ARG A 23 11.72 -13.83 5.22
CA ARG A 23 12.55 -12.80 5.87
C ARG A 23 11.95 -12.24 7.15
N ALA A 24 10.62 -12.22 7.24
CA ALA A 24 9.91 -11.72 8.43
C ALA A 24 9.17 -12.82 9.22
N ALA A 25 9.28 -14.08 8.79
CA ALA A 25 8.69 -15.25 9.46
C ALA A 25 7.18 -15.13 9.73
N PHE A 26 6.43 -14.53 8.81
CA PHE A 26 4.97 -14.43 8.92
C PHE A 26 4.33 -15.82 8.96
N THR A 27 3.39 -15.99 9.89
CA THR A 27 2.44 -17.10 9.89
C THR A 27 1.10 -16.64 9.30
N GLY A 28 0.10 -17.52 9.30
CA GLY A 28 -1.26 -17.16 8.88
C GLY A 28 -1.87 -16.04 9.74
N VAL A 29 -1.48 -15.91 11.00
CA VAL A 29 -1.98 -14.86 11.90
C VAL A 29 -1.49 -13.49 11.44
N GLU A 30 -0.18 -13.33 11.24
CA GLU A 30 0.39 -12.05 10.82
C GLU A 30 -0.10 -11.67 9.42
N MET A 31 -0.30 -12.66 8.54
CA MET A 31 -0.85 -12.43 7.21
C MET A 31 -2.30 -11.93 7.27
N GLY A 32 -3.14 -12.54 8.12
CA GLY A 32 -4.51 -12.09 8.33
C GLY A 32 -4.59 -10.67 8.89
N ILE A 33 -3.71 -10.34 9.84
CA ILE A 33 -3.60 -8.97 10.38
C ILE A 33 -3.16 -8.00 9.28
N LEU A 34 -2.13 -8.33 8.50
CA LEU A 34 -1.61 -7.47 7.44
C LEU A 34 -2.68 -7.17 6.38
N GLN A 35 -3.44 -8.18 5.95
CA GLN A 35 -4.55 -7.98 5.01
C GLN A 35 -5.65 -7.12 5.63
N SER A 36 -5.99 -7.34 6.90
CA SER A 36 -6.98 -6.51 7.61
C SER A 36 -6.54 -5.04 7.68
N LEU A 37 -5.26 -4.79 7.97
CA LEU A 37 -4.68 -3.44 7.99
C LEU A 37 -4.71 -2.78 6.61
N ARG A 38 -4.52 -3.56 5.54
CA ARG A 38 -4.64 -3.07 4.16
C ARG A 38 -6.06 -2.58 3.83
N GLU A 39 -7.10 -3.22 4.37
CA GLU A 39 -8.49 -2.80 4.12
C GLU A 39 -8.87 -1.49 4.81
N VAL A 40 -8.17 -1.09 5.88
CA VAL A 40 -8.50 0.15 6.62
C VAL A 40 -8.35 1.38 5.72
N PRO A 41 -7.23 1.61 4.99
CA PRO A 41 -7.16 2.67 3.99
C PRO A 41 -8.19 2.53 2.86
N GLY A 42 -8.52 1.31 2.45
CA GLY A 42 -9.55 1.05 1.44
C GLY A 42 -10.92 1.52 1.88
N PHE A 43 -11.30 1.21 3.12
CA PHE A 43 -12.50 1.72 3.75
C PHE A 43 -12.50 3.26 3.83
N LEU A 44 -11.35 3.88 4.09
CA LEU A 44 -11.20 5.33 4.18
C LEU A 44 -11.05 6.04 2.82
N SER A 45 -11.09 5.32 1.69
CA SER A 45 -10.95 5.92 0.35
C SER A 45 -11.99 7.00 0.03
N PHE A 46 -13.19 6.95 0.63
CA PHE A 46 -14.21 7.99 0.47
C PHE A 46 -13.72 9.39 0.86
N THR A 47 -12.68 9.48 1.70
CA THR A 47 -12.11 10.75 2.13
C THR A 47 -11.39 11.51 1.01
N VAL A 48 -11.08 10.86 -0.12
CA VAL A 48 -10.58 11.48 -1.36
C VAL A 48 -11.50 12.60 -1.82
N VAL A 49 -12.82 12.46 -1.66
CA VAL A 49 -13.80 13.49 -2.01
C VAL A 49 -13.52 14.80 -1.28
N PHE A 50 -13.11 14.74 -0.02
CA PHE A 50 -12.75 15.94 0.74
C PHE A 50 -11.42 16.54 0.28
N LEU A 51 -10.45 15.71 -0.11
CA LEU A 51 -9.17 16.20 -0.67
C LEU A 51 -9.35 16.89 -2.03
N LEU A 52 -10.30 16.40 -2.85
CA LEU A 52 -10.63 17.01 -4.13
C LEU A 52 -11.24 18.42 -4.00
N LEU A 53 -11.73 18.79 -2.81
CA LEU A 53 -12.13 20.18 -2.51
C LEU A 53 -10.92 21.13 -2.42
N LEU A 54 -9.73 20.60 -2.12
CA LEU A 54 -8.50 21.38 -1.89
C LEU A 54 -7.50 21.25 -3.04
N VAL A 55 -7.42 20.08 -3.67
CA VAL A 55 -6.43 19.73 -4.69
C VAL A 55 -7.14 19.17 -5.92
N ARG A 56 -6.62 19.47 -7.12
CA ARG A 56 -7.17 18.89 -8.35
C ARG A 56 -6.87 17.38 -8.44
N GLU A 57 -7.71 16.67 -9.18
CA GLU A 57 -7.64 15.23 -9.37
C GLU A 57 -6.27 14.75 -9.89
N GLN A 58 -5.74 15.35 -10.96
CA GLN A 58 -4.47 14.92 -11.55
C GLN A 58 -3.27 14.96 -10.57
N PRO A 59 -3.00 16.10 -9.88
CA PRO A 59 -1.98 16.14 -8.85
C PRO A 59 -2.22 15.14 -7.72
N LEU A 60 -3.47 14.98 -7.27
CA LEU A 60 -3.81 14.04 -6.22
C LEU A 60 -3.45 12.60 -6.64
N ALA A 61 -3.83 12.20 -7.84
CA ALA A 61 -3.52 10.87 -8.38
C ALA A 61 -2.00 10.64 -8.54
N LEU A 62 -1.23 11.66 -8.92
CA LEU A 62 0.24 11.56 -8.99
C LEU A 62 0.87 11.41 -7.59
N ILE A 63 0.36 12.12 -6.58
CA ILE A 63 0.79 12.00 -5.19
C ILE A 63 0.45 10.60 -4.67
N SER A 64 -0.77 10.12 -4.88
CA SER A 64 -1.20 8.77 -4.50
C SER A 64 -0.31 7.69 -5.12
N LEU A 65 0.01 7.83 -6.41
CA LEU A 65 0.91 6.92 -7.11
C LEU A 65 2.35 6.96 -6.53
N LEU A 66 2.84 8.13 -6.14
CA LEU A 66 4.14 8.27 -5.49
C LEU A 66 4.15 7.63 -4.10
N VAL A 67 3.08 7.79 -3.32
CA VAL A 67 2.91 7.12 -2.02
C VAL A 67 2.88 5.60 -2.17
N LEU A 68 2.12 5.08 -3.16
CA LEU A 68 2.09 3.67 -3.53
C LEU A 68 3.50 3.16 -3.86
N GLY A 69 4.20 3.86 -4.76
CA GLY A 69 5.55 3.48 -5.17
C GLY A 69 6.56 3.47 -4.03
N ILE A 70 6.57 4.51 -3.17
CA ILE A 70 7.46 4.59 -2.02
C ILE A 70 7.15 3.46 -1.03
N GLY A 71 5.88 3.27 -0.68
CA GLY A 71 5.46 2.21 0.25
C GLY A 71 5.90 0.84 -0.22
N THR A 72 5.69 0.52 -1.50
CA THR A 72 6.15 -0.74 -2.10
C THR A 72 7.68 -0.84 -2.10
N ALA A 73 8.39 0.20 -2.53
CA ALA A 73 9.85 0.17 -2.67
C ALA A 73 10.57 -0.04 -1.33
N ILE A 74 10.12 0.64 -0.26
CA ILE A 74 10.76 0.54 1.05
C ILE A 74 10.38 -0.73 1.81
N THR A 75 9.28 -1.43 1.44
CA THR A 75 8.81 -2.64 2.13
C THR A 75 9.92 -3.70 2.27
N GLY A 76 10.71 -3.92 1.22
CA GLY A 76 11.82 -4.88 1.23
C GLY A 76 12.99 -4.53 2.17
N MET A 77 13.01 -3.31 2.73
CA MET A 77 14.03 -2.85 3.68
C MET A 77 13.65 -3.13 5.14
N PHE A 78 12.42 -3.55 5.42
CA PHE A 78 11.91 -3.75 6.79
C PHE A 78 11.50 -5.20 7.03
N PRO A 79 12.44 -6.12 7.30
CA PRO A 79 12.15 -7.54 7.57
C PRO A 79 11.64 -7.76 9.00
N THR A 80 10.61 -7.01 9.41
CA THR A 80 9.98 -7.14 10.73
C THR A 80 8.47 -7.03 10.59
N ILE A 81 7.73 -7.65 11.52
CA ILE A 81 6.26 -7.64 11.53
C ILE A 81 5.70 -6.21 11.50
N ILE A 82 6.15 -5.37 12.43
CA ILE A 82 5.69 -3.98 12.53
C ILE A 82 6.08 -3.19 11.26
N GLY A 83 7.30 -3.41 10.76
CA GLY A 83 7.77 -2.78 9.53
C GLY A 83 6.85 -3.07 8.34
N LEU A 84 6.53 -4.35 8.11
CA LEU A 84 5.64 -4.76 7.03
C LEU A 84 4.20 -4.25 7.21
N TYR A 85 3.71 -4.14 8.45
CA TYR A 85 2.41 -3.51 8.72
C TYR A 85 2.39 -2.04 8.34
N CYS A 86 3.39 -1.27 8.78
CA CYS A 86 3.49 0.15 8.48
C CYS A 86 3.63 0.41 6.98
N THR A 87 4.50 -0.34 6.29
CA THR A 87 4.68 -0.15 4.85
C THR A 87 3.47 -0.63 4.04
N THR A 88 2.75 -1.65 4.51
CA THR A 88 1.48 -2.08 3.90
C THR A 88 0.41 -1.00 4.01
N VAL A 89 0.26 -0.37 5.18
CA VAL A 89 -0.70 0.74 5.33
C VAL A 89 -0.32 1.91 4.43
N LEU A 90 0.96 2.29 4.38
CA LEU A 90 1.43 3.37 3.50
C LEU A 90 1.15 3.09 2.03
N MET A 91 1.53 1.91 1.56
CA MET A 91 1.29 1.45 0.19
C MET A 91 -0.22 1.41 -0.12
N SER A 92 -1.03 0.88 0.81
CA SER A 92 -2.48 0.75 0.66
C SER A 92 -3.18 2.11 0.57
N VAL A 93 -2.77 3.11 1.36
CA VAL A 93 -3.25 4.49 1.20
C VAL A 93 -2.99 4.98 -0.22
N GLY A 94 -1.76 4.85 -0.72
CA GLY A 94 -1.42 5.27 -2.08
C GLY A 94 -2.24 4.53 -3.15
N PHE A 95 -2.44 3.23 -2.98
CA PHE A 95 -3.22 2.41 -3.90
C PHE A 95 -4.69 2.86 -3.95
N HIS A 96 -5.37 2.92 -2.80
CA HIS A 96 -6.79 3.25 -2.77
C HIS A 96 -7.09 4.70 -3.16
N TYR A 97 -6.22 5.65 -2.82
CA TYR A 97 -6.38 7.05 -3.24
C TYR A 97 -6.02 7.27 -4.71
N PHE A 98 -5.37 6.31 -5.36
CA PHE A 98 -5.11 6.32 -6.79
C PHE A 98 -6.26 5.69 -7.60
N GLU A 99 -6.96 4.71 -7.03
CA GLU A 99 -8.10 4.03 -7.67
C GLU A 99 -9.48 4.67 -7.41
N ALA A 100 -9.59 5.56 -6.41
CA ALA A 100 -10.82 6.31 -6.09
C ALA A 100 -11.14 7.39 -7.12
#